data_AF-A0A1J5PK03-F1
#
_entry.id   AF-A0A1J5PK03-F1
#
_cell.length_a   1.000
_cell.length_b   1.000
_cell.length_c   1.000
_cell.angle_alpha   90.00
_cell.angle_beta   90.00
_cell.angle_gamma   90.00
#
_symmetry.space_group_name_H-M   'P 1'
#
loop_
_entity.id
_entity.type
_entity.pdbx_description
1 polymer ?
#
loop_
_entity_poly.entity_id
_entity_poly.type
_entity_poly.pdbx_seq_one_letter_code
_entity_poly.pdbx_strand_id
1 'polypeptide(L)'
;MSFNYVEGESLLMGMKDIAVSSGSACTSASLEPSYVLRALGLNDEVAHSSIRFSIGRFTTAEEVDAAAERIKTTVARLRDLSPLWDMHCSGVDISSVQWAAH
;
A
#
# COMPACT_ATOMS: atom_id res chain seq x y z
N MET A 1 2.99 -5.82 -4.70
CA MET A 1 1.51 -5.73 -4.64
C MET A 1 1.15 -4.30 -4.30
N SER A 2 -0.01 -3.80 -4.74
CA SER A 2 -0.43 -2.42 -4.47
C SER A 2 -1.83 -2.41 -3.86
N PHE A 3 -2.07 -1.53 -2.89
CA PHE A 3 -3.33 -1.44 -2.17
C PHE A 3 -3.99 -0.08 -2.40
N ASN A 4 -4.85 0.01 -3.41
CA ASN A 4 -5.54 1.26 -3.73
C ASN A 4 -6.36 1.78 -2.53
N TYR A 5 -6.44 3.11 -2.46
CA TYR A 5 -7.20 3.88 -1.46
C TYR A 5 -6.66 3.74 -0.03
N VAL A 6 -5.41 3.29 0.10
CA VAL A 6 -4.69 3.12 1.36
C VAL A 6 -3.32 3.77 1.24
N GLU A 7 -2.95 4.54 2.25
CA GLU A 7 -1.63 5.16 2.33
C GLU A 7 -0.56 4.13 2.74
N GLY A 8 0.55 4.09 2.00
CA GLY A 8 1.60 3.09 2.19
C GLY A 8 2.28 3.15 3.56
N GLU A 9 2.51 4.34 4.13
CA GLU A 9 3.12 4.50 5.46
C GLU A 9 2.22 3.94 6.57
N SER A 10 0.93 4.31 6.54
CA SER A 10 -0.08 3.82 7.46
C SER A 10 -0.22 2.29 7.40
N LEU A 11 -0.10 1.72 6.20
CA LEU A 11 -0.11 0.27 5.98
C LEU A 11 1.15 -0.40 6.57
N LEU A 12 2.33 0.17 6.36
CA LEU A 12 3.58 -0.27 6.99
C LEU A 12 3.51 -0.24 8.52
N MET A 13 2.96 0.83 9.10
CA MET A 13 2.80 0.95 10.55
C MET A 13 1.85 -0.10 11.14
N GLY A 14 0.84 -0.54 10.38
CA GLY A 14 -0.07 -1.62 10.81
C GLY A 14 0.54 -3.02 10.73
N MET A 15 1.62 -3.19 9.98
CA MET A 15 2.30 -4.46 9.71
C MET A 15 3.67 -4.58 10.39
N LYS A 16 3.91 -3.86 11.51
CA LYS A 16 5.18 -3.88 12.26
C LYS A 16 5.73 -5.27 12.61
N ASP A 17 4.87 -6.27 12.67
CA ASP A 17 5.23 -7.65 13.03
C ASP A 17 5.63 -8.49 11.79
N ILE A 18 5.61 -7.91 10.58
CA ILE A 18 5.99 -8.56 9.32
C ILE A 18 7.12 -7.73 8.69
N ALA A 19 8.25 -8.35 8.38
CA ALA A 19 9.36 -7.69 7.71
C ALA A 19 9.01 -7.41 6.23
N VAL A 20 8.64 -6.17 5.91
CA VAL A 20 8.20 -5.73 4.58
C VAL A 20 8.88 -4.42 4.18
N SER A 21 8.84 -4.10 2.88
CA SER A 21 9.39 -2.85 2.33
C SER A 21 8.31 -2.13 1.51
N SER A 22 8.12 -0.82 1.70
CA SER A 22 7.53 0.04 0.66
C SER A 22 8.62 0.39 -0.35
N GLY A 23 8.29 0.35 -1.64
CA GLY A 23 9.21 0.75 -2.71
C GLY A 23 10.34 -0.23 -3.09
N SER A 24 11.26 0.25 -3.93
CA SER A 24 12.30 -0.54 -4.63
C SER A 24 13.47 -0.96 -3.75
N ALA A 25 13.75 -0.24 -2.67
CA ALA A 25 14.81 -0.55 -1.72
C ALA A 25 14.54 0.27 -0.46
N CYS A 26 15.06 -0.21 0.67
CA CYS A 26 15.13 0.52 1.93
C CYS A 26 15.57 1.98 1.70
N THR A 27 14.64 2.94 1.64
CA THR A 27 14.98 4.36 1.53
C THR A 27 14.56 5.07 2.81
N SER A 28 15.59 5.30 3.63
CA SER A 28 15.64 6.34 4.65
C SER A 28 15.03 7.65 4.11
N ALA A 29 13.87 8.03 4.64
CA ALA A 29 13.40 9.41 4.75
C ALA A 29 13.13 10.23 3.46
N SER A 30 12.89 9.63 2.30
CA SER A 30 12.44 10.40 1.12
C SER A 30 11.16 9.82 0.53
N LEU A 31 10.14 10.68 0.50
CA LEU A 31 8.75 10.43 0.11
C LEU A 31 8.59 10.27 -1.42
N GLU A 32 9.58 9.74 -2.11
CA GLU A 32 9.57 9.63 -3.56
C GLU A 32 9.03 8.25 -3.99
N PRO A 33 8.04 8.20 -4.89
CA PRO A 33 7.48 6.94 -5.37
C PRO A 33 8.56 6.12 -6.09
N SER A 34 8.43 4.79 -6.06
CA SER A 34 9.44 3.90 -6.65
C SER A 34 9.65 4.20 -8.13
N TYR A 35 10.87 4.57 -8.50
CA TYR A 35 11.25 4.84 -9.90
C TYR A 35 11.01 3.62 -10.81
N VAL A 36 11.10 2.40 -10.27
CA VAL A 36 10.79 1.16 -11.00
C VAL A 36 9.30 1.07 -11.32
N LEU A 37 8.44 1.38 -10.35
CA LEU A 37 6.99 1.35 -10.55
C LEU A 37 6.52 2.45 -11.51
N ARG A 38 7.15 3.63 -11.44
CA ARG A 38 6.93 4.71 -12.42
C ARG A 38 7.36 4.30 -13.83
N ALA A 39 8.51 3.63 -13.97
CA ALA A 39 8.96 3.11 -15.26
C ALA A 39 8.05 2.02 -15.84
N LEU A 40 7.28 1.31 -14.98
CA LEU A 40 6.24 0.37 -15.39
C LEU A 40 4.91 1.05 -15.75
N GLY A 41 4.83 2.38 -15.70
CA GLY A 41 3.64 3.16 -16.05
C GLY A 41 2.60 3.25 -14.94
N LEU A 42 2.95 2.90 -13.69
CA LEU A 42 2.07 3.11 -12.55
C LEU A 42 2.06 4.58 -12.14
N ASN A 43 0.87 5.09 -11.84
CA ASN A 43 0.73 6.44 -11.32
C ASN A 43 1.32 6.55 -9.89
N ASP A 44 1.59 7.78 -9.45
CA ASP A 44 2.30 8.02 -8.19
C ASP A 44 1.52 7.50 -6.97
N GLU A 45 0.19 7.61 -6.97
CA GLU A 45 -0.68 7.09 -5.90
C GLU A 45 -0.56 5.56 -5.73
N VAL A 46 -0.57 4.82 -6.84
CA VAL A 46 -0.39 3.36 -6.82
C VAL A 46 1.04 3.00 -6.44
N ALA A 47 2.03 3.78 -6.87
CA ALA A 47 3.42 3.59 -6.49
C ALA A 47 3.64 3.81 -4.98
N HIS A 48 2.97 4.79 -4.36
CA HIS A 48 3.03 5.05 -2.93
C HIS A 48 2.34 3.99 -2.07
N SER A 49 1.27 3.38 -2.58
CA SER A 49 0.54 2.31 -1.91
C SER A 49 1.11 0.90 -2.19
N SER A 50 2.30 0.84 -2.78
CA SER A 50 2.95 -0.43 -3.16
C SER A 50 3.86 -0.98 -2.07
N ILE A 51 3.65 -2.27 -1.76
CA ILE A 51 4.43 -3.03 -0.79
C ILE A 51 5.02 -4.26 -1.45
N ARG A 52 6.31 -4.49 -1.16
CA ARG A 52 7.05 -5.68 -1.58
C ARG A 52 7.14 -6.66 -0.41
N PHE A 53 6.64 -7.87 -0.67
CA PHE A 53 6.81 -9.04 0.18
C PHE A 53 7.83 -9.97 -0.48
N SER A 54 8.83 -10.38 0.28
CA SER A 54 9.85 -11.33 -0.17
C SER A 54 9.73 -12.60 0.67
N ILE A 55 9.52 -13.74 0.02
CA ILE A 55 9.42 -15.05 0.66
C ILE A 55 10.75 -15.77 0.47
N GLY A 56 11.27 -16.37 1.54
CA GLY A 56 12.58 -17.03 1.55
C GLY A 56 12.48 -18.53 1.82
N ARG A 57 13.64 -19.21 1.80
CA ARG A 57 13.75 -20.65 2.10
C ARG A 57 13.19 -21.04 3.47
N PHE A 58 13.21 -20.11 4.42
CA PHE A 58 12.80 -20.35 5.82
C PHE A 58 11.38 -19.88 6.11
N THR A 59 10.66 -19.32 5.13
CA THR A 59 9.28 -18.88 5.32
C THR A 59 8.35 -20.09 5.30
N THR A 60 7.48 -20.23 6.31
CA THR A 60 6.50 -21.32 6.36
C THR A 60 5.14 -20.90 5.81
N ALA A 61 4.28 -21.88 5.51
CA ALA A 61 2.92 -21.61 5.04
C ALA A 61 2.09 -20.86 6.11
N GLU A 62 2.27 -21.23 7.38
CA GLU A 62 1.59 -20.62 8.52
C GLU A 62 1.97 -19.14 8.67
N GLU A 63 3.24 -18.79 8.45
CA GLU A 63 3.71 -17.40 8.45
C GLU A 63 3.08 -16.59 7.30
N VAL A 64 2.92 -17.21 6.13
CA VAL A 64 2.24 -16.56 4.98
C VAL A 64 0.77 -16.34 5.28
N ASP A 65 0.08 -17.32 5.86
CA ASP A 65 -1.34 -17.21 6.23
C ASP A 65 -1.54 -16.14 7.31
N ALA A 66 -0.69 -16.12 8.33
CA ALA A 66 -0.71 -15.09 9.37
C ALA A 66 -0.45 -13.68 8.80
N ALA A 67 0.51 -13.57 7.87
CA ALA A 67 0.78 -12.32 7.18
C ALA A 67 -0.41 -11.85 6.34
N ALA A 68 -1.06 -12.76 5.61
CA ALA A 68 -2.24 -12.46 4.79
C ALA A 68 -3.42 -11.94 5.64
N GLU A 69 -3.71 -12.58 6.77
CA GLU A 69 -4.79 -12.14 7.67
C GLU A 69 -4.50 -10.78 8.31
N ARG A 70 -3.25 -10.54 8.68
CA ARG A 70 -2.80 -9.23 9.19
C ARG A 70 -2.92 -8.14 8.14
N ILE A 71 -2.54 -8.42 6.88
CA ILE A 71 -2.69 -7.49 5.76
C ILE A 71 -4.17 -7.16 5.55
N LYS A 72 -5.05 -8.17 5.45
CA LYS A 72 -6.49 -7.96 5.28
C LYS A 72 -7.07 -7.07 6.37
N THR A 73 -6.78 -7.37 7.63
CA THR A 73 -7.28 -6.62 8.78
C THR A 73 -6.79 -5.17 8.76
N THR A 74 -5.51 -4.96 8.44
CA THR A 74 -4.92 -3.62 8.38
C THR A 74 -5.52 -2.80 7.24
N VAL A 75 -5.64 -3.39 6.05
CA VAL A 75 -6.22 -2.72 4.86
C VAL A 75 -7.68 -2.36 5.10
N ALA A 76 -8.48 -3.25 5.69
CA ALA A 76 -9.88 -2.97 6.02
C ALA A 76 -9.99 -1.76 6.96
N ARG A 77 -9.23 -1.77 8.06
CA ARG A 77 -9.22 -0.66 9.03
C ARG A 77 -8.79 0.68 8.40
N LEU A 78 -7.81 0.66 7.50
CA LEU A 78 -7.36 1.89 6.83
C LEU A 78 -8.39 2.40 5.82
N ARG A 79 -9.14 1.49 5.18
CA ARG A 79 -10.23 1.84 4.27
C ARG A 79 -11.43 2.43 5.01
N ASP A 80 -11.75 1.95 6.21
CA ASP A 80 -12.79 2.55 7.06
C ASP A 80 -12.49 4.01 7.44
N LEU A 81 -11.22 4.41 7.37
CA LEU A 81 -10.76 5.77 7.68
C LEU A 81 -10.47 6.61 6.43
N SER A 82 -10.64 6.04 5.23
CA SER A 82 -10.22 6.64 3.96
C SER A 82 -11.41 7.26 3.24
N PRO A 83 -11.49 8.61 3.14
CA PRO A 83 -12.55 9.26 2.38
C PRO A 83 -12.56 8.86 0.90
N LEU A 84 -11.38 8.52 0.36
CA LEU A 84 -11.23 8.01 -1.00
C LEU A 84 -11.92 6.66 -1.17
N TRP A 85 -11.86 5.80 -0.15
CA TRP A 85 -12.55 4.51 -0.17
C TRP A 85 -14.08 4.68 -0.14
N ASP A 86 -14.59 5.63 0.65
CA ASP A 86 -16.01 5.95 0.71
C ASP A 86 -16.54 6.49 -0.62
N MET A 87 -15.78 7.38 -1.25
CA MET A 87 -16.08 7.92 -2.59
C MET A 87 -16.10 6.80 -3.63
N HIS A 88 -15.13 5.90 -3.60
CA HIS A 88 -15.08 4.73 -4.47
C HIS A 88 -16.30 3.81 -4.29
N CYS A 89 -16.66 3.48 -3.04
CA CYS A 89 -17.83 2.67 -2.72
C CYS A 89 -19.14 3.34 -3.15
N SER A 90 -19.19 4.68 -3.17
CA SER A 90 -20.32 5.47 -3.63
C SER A 90 -20.40 5.60 -5.16
N GLY A 91 -19.47 4.99 -5.90
CA GLY A 91 -19.43 5.00 -7.36
C GLY A 91 -18.85 6.28 -7.96
N VAL A 92 -18.17 7.11 -7.17
CA VAL A 92 -17.51 8.33 -7.66
C VAL A 92 -16.23 7.95 -8.39
N ASP A 93 -16.07 8.45 -9.62
CA ASP A 93 -14.81 8.33 -10.34
C ASP A 93 -13.79 9.32 -9.78
N ILE A 94 -12.87 8.80 -8.96
CA ILE A 94 -11.82 9.57 -8.30
C ILE A 94 -10.87 10.23 -9.31
N SER A 95 -10.72 9.68 -10.52
CA SER A 95 -9.89 10.28 -11.57
C SER A 95 -10.48 11.58 -12.14
N SER A 96 -11.78 11.82 -11.90
CA SER A 96 -12.50 13.01 -12.33
C SER A 96 -12.57 14.11 -11.25
N VAL A 97 -12.10 13.82 -10.02
CA VAL A 97 -12.12 14.76 -8.90
C VAL A 97 -10.94 15.74 -9.04
N GLN A 98 -11.24 17.04 -9.13
CA GLN A 98 -10.21 18.08 -9.09
C GLN A 98 -9.72 18.28 -7.65
N TRP A 99 -8.53 17.76 -7.37
CA TRP A 99 -7.85 17.97 -6.10
C TRP A 99 -7.24 19.38 -6.05
N ALA A 100 -7.45 20.11 -4.97
CA ALA A 100 -6.69 21.31 -4.69
C ALA A 100 -5.24 20.89 -4.37
N ALA A 101 -4.30 21.19 -5.25
CA ALA A 101 -2.89 20.91 -5.03
C ALA A 101 -2.39 21.74 -3.82
N HIS A 102 -1.78 21.05 -2.85
CA HIS A 102 -0.99 21.65 -1.79
C HIS A 102 0.49 21.42 -2.07
#